data_AF-A0A975PP94-F1
#
_entry.id   AF-A0A975PP94-F1
#
_cell.length_a   1.000
_cell.length_b   1.000
_cell.length_c   1.000
_cell.angle_alpha   90.00
_cell.angle_beta   90.00
_cell.angle_gamma   90.00
#
_symmetry.space_group_name_H-M   'P 1'
#
loop_
_entity.id
_entity.type
_entity.pdbx_description
1 polymer ?
#
loop_
_entity_poly.entity_id
_entity_poly.type
_entity_poly.pdbx_seq_one_letter_code
_entity_poly.pdbx_strand_id
1 'polypeptide(L)'
;MISFEERVAAFNGVLALSDPYARRIQQFSHDVVLRLTEKRPLAVSQRARLLTQDPDVIAPALEEYAKVVRLSAIRLRELLAQEQIIPAVLAARGWPDVYWRSIEHVLNDFATPVDPVLPHPHEFSRVQIAEIKRVFPISSTAKDPMQGHGETFLANLRDQGNPWR
;
A
#
# COMPACT_ATOMS: atom_id res chain seq x y z
N MET A 1 25.43 3.61 -9.92
CA MET A 1 25.04 2.22 -9.62
C MET A 1 24.23 2.26 -8.34
N ILE A 2 23.08 1.56 -8.27
CA ILE A 2 22.19 1.60 -7.09
C ILE A 2 22.69 0.57 -6.07
N SER A 3 22.91 1.01 -4.83
CA SER A 3 23.48 0.22 -3.75
C SER A 3 22.50 -0.81 -3.16
N PHE A 4 23.04 -1.76 -2.38
CA PHE A 4 22.25 -2.73 -1.62
C PHE A 4 21.38 -2.03 -0.57
N GLU A 5 21.97 -1.09 0.16
CA GLU A 5 21.34 -0.31 1.21
C GLU A 5 20.19 0.54 0.68
N GLU A 6 20.34 1.16 -0.50
CA GLU A 6 19.25 1.88 -1.16
C GLU A 6 18.07 0.98 -1.51
N ARG A 7 18.32 -0.25 -1.97
CA ARG A 7 17.26 -1.22 -2.29
C ARG A 7 16.55 -1.71 -1.04
N VAL A 8 17.30 -1.98 0.03
CA VAL A 8 16.74 -2.31 1.35
C VAL A 8 15.89 -1.17 1.89
N ALA A 9 16.41 0.07 1.83
CA ALA A 9 15.70 1.26 2.27
C ALA A 9 14.39 1.49 1.49
N ALA A 10 14.38 1.26 0.18
CA ALA A 10 13.17 1.39 -0.64
C ALA A 10 12.08 0.39 -0.21
N PHE A 11 12.42 -0.87 0.03
CA PHE A 11 11.47 -1.87 0.53
C PHE A 11 10.98 -1.55 1.95
N ASN A 12 11.89 -1.14 2.84
CA ASN A 12 11.50 -0.70 4.19
C ASN A 12 10.56 0.50 4.16
N GLY A 13 10.77 1.42 3.20
CA GLY A 13 9.86 2.53 2.95
C GLY A 13 8.45 2.06 2.64
N VAL A 14 8.28 1.08 1.74
CA VAL A 14 6.96 0.51 1.41
C VAL A 14 6.34 -0.22 2.59
N LEU A 15 7.11 -1.06 3.30
CA LEU A 15 6.64 -1.77 4.49
C LEU A 15 6.14 -0.80 5.58
N ALA A 16 6.80 0.33 5.75
CA ALA A 16 6.45 1.35 6.74
C ALA A 16 5.16 2.13 6.40
N LEU A 17 4.61 2.01 5.19
CA LEU A 17 3.36 2.69 4.79
C LEU A 17 2.12 2.08 5.42
N SER A 18 2.08 0.75 5.52
CA SER A 18 0.83 0.02 5.76
C SER A 18 0.20 0.36 7.11
N ASP A 19 0.99 0.38 8.18
CA ASP A 19 0.48 0.64 9.52
C ASP A 19 -0.06 2.07 9.71
N PRO A 20 0.67 3.13 9.35
CA PRO A 20 0.15 4.49 9.37
C PRO A 20 -1.12 4.65 8.54
N TYR A 21 -1.17 4.05 7.35
CA TYR A 21 -2.33 4.18 6.47
C TYR A 21 -3.55 3.42 7.00
N ALA A 22 -3.37 2.19 7.48
CA ALA A 22 -4.42 1.41 8.14
C ALA A 22 -5.00 2.14 9.36
N ARG A 23 -4.15 2.81 10.17
CA ARG A 23 -4.62 3.65 11.29
C ARG A 23 -5.47 4.82 10.82
N ARG A 24 -5.10 5.50 9.72
CA ARG A 24 -5.92 6.58 9.15
C ARG A 24 -7.28 6.08 8.67
N ILE A 25 -7.32 4.92 8.02
CA ILE A 25 -8.57 4.26 7.60
C ILE A 25 -9.46 3.99 8.81
N GLN A 26 -8.90 3.42 9.89
CA GLN A 26 -9.64 3.13 11.12
C GLN A 26 -10.15 4.41 11.81
N GLN A 27 -9.33 5.46 11.90
CA GLN A 27 -9.73 6.74 12.48
C GLN A 27 -10.84 7.41 11.67
N PHE A 28 -10.74 7.37 10.33
CA PHE A 28 -11.78 7.85 9.43
C PHE A 28 -13.09 7.09 9.64
N SER A 29 -13.02 5.75 9.70
CA SER A 29 -14.19 4.89 9.99
C SER A 29 -14.85 5.26 11.31
N HIS A 30 -14.06 5.39 12.38
CA HIS A 30 -14.57 5.71 13.70
C HIS A 30 -15.30 7.07 13.74
N ASP A 31 -14.72 8.13 13.17
CA ASP A 31 -15.34 9.46 13.14
C ASP A 31 -16.62 9.48 12.30
N VAL A 32 -16.64 8.76 11.16
CA VAL A 32 -17.84 8.63 10.32
C VAL A 32 -18.95 7.92 11.08
N VAL A 33 -18.67 6.75 11.66
CA VAL A 33 -19.66 5.96 12.41
C VAL A 33 -20.19 6.76 13.59
N LEU A 34 -19.31 7.40 14.37
CA LEU A 34 -19.72 8.22 15.51
C LEU A 34 -20.70 9.33 15.09
N ARG A 35 -20.38 10.08 14.03
CA ARG A 35 -21.25 11.15 13.52
C ARG A 35 -22.60 10.62 13.06
N LEU A 36 -22.63 9.50 12.33
CA LEU A 36 -23.87 8.89 11.85
C LEU A 36 -24.74 8.41 13.02
N THR A 37 -24.15 7.72 14.00
CA THR A 37 -24.87 7.25 15.21
C THR A 37 -25.43 8.42 16.03
N GLU A 38 -24.66 9.50 16.18
CA GLU A 38 -25.08 10.71 16.89
C GLU A 38 -26.02 11.62 16.06
N LYS A 39 -26.40 11.23 14.84
CA LYS A 39 -27.18 12.04 13.90
C LYS A 39 -26.57 13.42 13.62
N ARG A 40 -25.24 13.52 13.70
CA ARG A 40 -24.48 14.72 13.35
C ARG A 40 -24.17 14.72 11.86
N PRO A 41 -24.11 15.90 11.22
CA PRO A 41 -23.69 15.98 9.84
C PRO A 41 -22.24 15.50 9.70
N LEU A 42 -22.00 14.71 8.65
CA LEU A 42 -20.67 14.36 8.20
C LEU A 42 -19.91 15.60 7.73
N ALA A 43 -18.61 15.64 8.01
CA ALA A 43 -17.72 16.65 7.46
C ALA A 43 -17.78 16.62 5.92
N VAL A 44 -17.50 17.75 5.28
CA VAL A 44 -17.45 17.83 3.80
C VAL A 44 -16.49 16.78 3.23
N SER A 45 -15.35 16.60 3.88
CA SER A 45 -14.33 15.60 3.56
C SER A 45 -14.84 14.16 3.61
N GLN A 46 -15.67 13.83 4.60
CA GLN A 46 -16.29 12.52 4.75
C GLN A 46 -17.36 12.28 3.69
N ARG A 47 -18.24 13.27 3.47
CA ARG A 47 -19.29 13.17 2.44
C ARG A 47 -18.73 13.04 1.04
N ALA A 48 -17.63 13.74 0.75
CA ALA A 48 -16.94 13.65 -0.53
C ALA A 48 -16.30 12.27 -0.77
N ARG A 49 -16.22 11.41 0.26
CA ARG A 49 -15.58 10.09 0.23
C ARG A 49 -16.55 8.93 0.39
N LEU A 50 -17.81 9.16 0.76
CA LEU A 50 -18.75 8.10 1.05
C LEU A 50 -19.91 8.14 0.05
N LEU A 51 -20.17 7.04 -0.65
CA LEU A 51 -21.34 6.91 -1.53
C LEU A 51 -22.62 6.51 -0.78
N THR A 52 -22.49 6.01 0.44
CA THR A 52 -23.61 5.70 1.34
C THR A 52 -23.40 6.38 2.70
N GLN A 53 -24.48 6.56 3.47
CA GLN A 53 -24.45 7.03 4.85
C GLN A 53 -24.92 5.95 5.83
N ASP A 54 -25.01 4.70 5.36
CA ASP A 54 -25.36 3.56 6.19
C ASP A 54 -24.15 3.09 7.01
N PRO A 55 -24.13 3.29 8.34
CA PRO A 55 -23.00 2.89 9.17
C PRO A 55 -22.77 1.37 9.17
N ASP A 56 -23.81 0.56 8.96
CA ASP A 56 -23.72 -0.91 8.94
C ASP A 56 -23.01 -1.41 7.67
N VAL A 57 -22.96 -0.59 6.62
CA VAL A 57 -22.20 -0.85 5.40
C VAL A 57 -20.78 -0.28 5.50
N ILE A 58 -20.64 0.95 6.00
CA ILE A 58 -19.37 1.67 6.04
C ILE A 58 -18.35 1.02 6.98
N ALA A 59 -18.78 0.67 8.20
CA ALA A 59 -17.90 0.15 9.23
C ALA A 59 -17.15 -1.12 8.79
N PRO A 60 -17.82 -2.20 8.33
CA PRO A 60 -17.13 -3.42 7.91
C PRO A 60 -16.27 -3.22 6.67
N ALA A 61 -16.69 -2.39 5.71
CA ALA A 61 -15.93 -2.12 4.49
C ALA A 61 -14.58 -1.45 4.81
N LEU A 62 -14.59 -0.40 5.65
CA LEU A 62 -13.38 0.29 6.08
C LEU A 62 -12.48 -0.57 6.98
N GLU A 63 -13.07 -1.44 7.80
CA GLU A 63 -12.30 -2.37 8.63
C GLU A 63 -11.56 -3.41 7.78
N GLU A 64 -12.26 -4.04 6.82
CA GLU A 64 -11.63 -4.97 5.89
C GLU A 64 -10.55 -4.27 5.07
N TYR A 65 -10.76 -3.02 4.68
CA TYR A 65 -9.74 -2.26 3.99
C TYR A 65 -8.47 -2.06 4.83
N ALA A 66 -8.60 -1.59 6.06
CA ALA A 66 -7.46 -1.42 6.96
C ALA A 66 -6.70 -2.74 7.18
N LYS A 67 -7.43 -3.86 7.24
CA LYS A 67 -6.86 -5.21 7.35
C LYS A 67 -6.09 -5.62 6.09
N VAL A 68 -6.65 -5.43 4.90
CA VAL A 68 -5.95 -5.70 3.63
C VAL A 68 -4.65 -4.89 3.53
N VAL A 69 -4.68 -3.61 3.92
CA VAL A 69 -3.48 -2.76 3.96
C VAL A 69 -2.41 -3.35 4.88
N ARG A 70 -2.76 -3.80 6.10
CA ARG A 70 -1.82 -4.47 7.00
C ARG A 70 -1.26 -5.77 6.42
N LEU A 71 -2.14 -6.61 5.88
CA LEU A 71 -1.75 -7.89 5.27
C LEU A 71 -0.81 -7.71 4.08
N SER A 72 -0.93 -6.60 3.33
CA SER A 72 -0.02 -6.32 2.21
C SER A 72 1.44 -6.18 2.65
N ALA A 73 1.71 -5.55 3.79
CA ALA A 73 3.07 -5.44 4.33
C ALA A 73 3.61 -6.79 4.83
N ILE A 74 2.76 -7.59 5.50
CA ILE A 74 3.13 -8.94 5.95
C ILE A 74 3.53 -9.79 4.74
N ARG A 75 2.70 -9.83 3.70
CA ARG A 75 2.96 -10.58 2.48
C ARG A 75 4.23 -10.10 1.77
N LEU A 76 4.46 -8.79 1.70
CA LEU A 76 5.68 -8.24 1.12
C LEU A 76 6.92 -8.68 1.92
N ARG A 77 6.85 -8.63 3.26
CA ARG A 77 7.94 -9.08 4.14
C ARG A 77 8.22 -10.57 3.97
N GLU A 78 7.19 -11.40 3.87
CA GLU A 78 7.34 -12.85 3.62
C GLU A 78 8.05 -13.13 2.29
N LEU A 79 7.65 -12.44 1.21
CA LEU A 79 8.33 -12.57 -0.09
C LEU A 79 9.81 -12.19 0.02
N LEU A 80 10.14 -11.11 0.74
CA LEU A 80 11.50 -10.66 0.96
C LEU A 80 12.32 -11.64 1.82
N ALA A 81 11.75 -12.17 2.90
CA ALA A 81 12.38 -13.16 3.78
C ALA A 81 12.69 -14.48 3.03
N GLN A 82 11.79 -14.88 2.13
CA GLN A 82 11.90 -16.06 1.28
C GLN A 82 12.74 -15.82 0.01
N GLU A 83 13.42 -14.68 -0.12
CA GLU A 83 14.26 -14.35 -1.29
C GLU A 83 13.49 -14.29 -2.63
N GLN A 84 12.16 -14.14 -2.60
CA GLN A 84 11.30 -14.01 -3.78
C GLN A 84 11.32 -12.57 -4.33
N ILE A 85 12.47 -12.15 -4.88
CA ILE A 85 12.73 -10.74 -5.24
C ILE A 85 11.82 -10.23 -6.35
N ILE A 86 11.64 -10.99 -7.43
CA ILE A 86 10.78 -10.56 -8.55
C ILE A 86 9.33 -10.39 -8.06
N PRO A 87 8.69 -11.36 -7.38
CA PRO A 87 7.39 -11.17 -6.76
C PRO A 87 7.33 -9.98 -5.80
N ALA A 88 8.33 -9.78 -4.95
CA ALA A 88 8.37 -8.66 -4.00
C ALA A 88 8.39 -7.30 -4.72
N VAL A 89 9.20 -7.17 -5.77
CA VAL A 89 9.25 -5.94 -6.59
C VAL A 89 7.91 -5.68 -7.26
N LEU A 90 7.28 -6.68 -7.85
CA LEU A 90 5.98 -6.52 -8.51
C LEU A 90 4.87 -6.15 -7.51
N ALA A 91 4.86 -6.79 -6.33
CA ALA A 91 3.92 -6.47 -5.26
C ALA A 91 4.10 -5.04 -4.75
N ALA A 92 5.35 -4.63 -4.49
CA ALA A 92 5.66 -3.28 -4.05
C ALA A 92 5.33 -2.23 -5.12
N ARG A 93 5.73 -2.42 -6.38
CA ARG A 93 5.45 -1.49 -7.49
C ARG A 93 3.97 -1.38 -7.83
N GLY A 94 3.26 -2.48 -7.68
CA GLY A 94 1.85 -2.61 -7.98
C GLY A 94 0.95 -2.08 -6.86
N TRP A 95 1.49 -1.69 -5.71
CA TRP A 95 0.67 -1.11 -4.65
C TRP A 95 0.18 0.29 -5.05
N PRO A 96 -1.11 0.62 -4.87
CA PRO A 96 -2.16 -0.18 -4.24
C PRO A 96 -2.94 -1.09 -5.22
N ASP A 97 -2.75 -0.94 -6.53
CA ASP A 97 -3.51 -1.58 -7.62
C ASP A 97 -3.59 -3.11 -7.56
N VAL A 98 -2.51 -3.80 -7.20
CA VAL A 98 -2.51 -5.26 -7.07
C VAL A 98 -3.37 -5.76 -5.92
N TYR A 99 -3.67 -4.88 -4.95
CA TYR A 99 -4.61 -5.12 -3.88
C TYR A 99 -5.99 -4.51 -4.21
N TRP A 100 -6.12 -3.77 -5.31
CA TRP A 100 -7.34 -3.04 -5.67
C TRP A 100 -8.53 -3.97 -5.80
N ARG A 101 -8.43 -5.17 -6.38
CA ARG A 101 -9.57 -6.13 -6.40
C ARG A 101 -10.04 -6.55 -5.01
N SER A 102 -9.14 -6.60 -4.03
CA SER A 102 -9.49 -6.83 -2.61
C SER A 102 -10.04 -5.57 -1.93
N ILE A 103 -9.95 -4.42 -2.59
CA ILE A 103 -10.41 -3.11 -2.11
C ILE A 103 -11.50 -2.56 -3.07
N GLU A 104 -11.90 -3.27 -4.13
CA GLU A 104 -12.74 -2.78 -5.22
C GLU A 104 -14.19 -2.61 -4.75
N HIS A 105 -14.63 -3.47 -3.84
CA HIS A 105 -15.88 -3.30 -3.09
C HIS A 105 -15.82 -2.14 -2.09
N VAL A 106 -14.64 -1.79 -1.60
CA VAL A 106 -14.46 -0.65 -0.71
C VAL A 106 -14.44 0.64 -1.54
N LEU A 107 -13.74 0.68 -2.68
CA LEU A 107 -13.44 1.89 -3.47
C LEU A 107 -14.49 2.24 -4.52
N ASN A 108 -15.32 1.28 -4.95
CA ASN A 108 -16.54 1.61 -5.71
C ASN A 108 -17.53 2.41 -4.88
N ASP A 109 -17.33 2.53 -3.55
CA ASP A 109 -18.10 3.35 -2.61
C ASP A 109 -17.42 4.69 -2.22
N PHE A 110 -16.32 5.08 -2.89
CA PHE A 110 -15.63 6.37 -2.65
C PHE A 110 -15.76 7.32 -3.83
N ALA A 111 -16.43 8.46 -3.62
CA ALA A 111 -16.28 9.60 -4.52
C ALA A 111 -14.85 10.20 -4.40
N THR A 112 -14.34 10.73 -5.50
CA THR A 112 -13.03 11.41 -5.56
C THR A 112 -13.22 12.91 -5.41
N PRO A 113 -12.67 13.50 -4.34
CA PRO A 113 -11.49 14.37 -4.52
C PRO A 113 -10.44 14.26 -3.38
N VAL A 114 -9.29 14.91 -3.59
CA VAL A 114 -8.09 14.97 -2.72
C VAL A 114 -8.46 15.55 -1.35
N ASP A 115 -8.30 14.77 -0.28
CA ASP A 115 -8.70 15.16 1.08
C ASP A 115 -7.60 14.85 2.10
N PRO A 116 -7.31 15.75 3.07
CA PRO A 116 -6.30 15.53 4.09
C PRO A 116 -6.62 14.44 5.13
N VAL A 117 -7.90 14.10 5.35
CA VAL A 117 -8.30 13.18 6.44
C VAL A 117 -8.00 11.71 6.07
N LEU A 118 -8.43 11.28 4.90
CA LEU A 118 -8.07 9.99 4.30
C LEU A 118 -7.52 10.24 2.89
N PRO A 119 -6.19 10.34 2.74
CA PRO A 119 -5.58 10.62 1.44
C PRO A 119 -5.81 9.46 0.49
N HIS A 120 -5.82 9.73 -0.82
CA HIS A 120 -5.95 8.66 -1.79
C HIS A 120 -4.76 7.69 -1.65
N PRO A 121 -4.96 6.37 -1.79
CA PRO A 121 -3.87 5.39 -1.68
C PRO A 121 -2.65 5.74 -2.54
N HIS A 122 -2.88 6.05 -3.83
CA HIS A 122 -1.81 6.50 -4.74
C HIS A 122 -1.05 7.75 -4.27
N GLU A 123 -1.71 8.69 -3.59
CA GLU A 123 -1.05 9.87 -3.05
C GLU A 123 -0.20 9.51 -1.84
N PHE A 124 -0.75 8.66 -0.97
CA PHE A 124 -0.11 8.23 0.27
C PHE A 124 1.21 7.46 0.02
N SER A 125 1.25 6.63 -1.02
CA SER A 125 2.43 5.81 -1.32
C SER A 125 3.36 6.38 -2.39
N ARG A 126 2.98 7.48 -3.04
CA ARG A 126 3.64 8.01 -4.24
C ARG A 126 5.16 8.02 -4.15
N VAL A 127 5.71 8.49 -3.04
CA VAL A 127 7.15 8.63 -2.81
C VAL A 127 7.84 7.26 -2.75
N GLN A 128 7.32 6.35 -1.93
CA GLN A 128 7.92 5.04 -1.72
C GLN A 128 7.81 4.16 -2.98
N ILE A 129 6.70 4.26 -3.71
CA ILE A 129 6.53 3.55 -4.98
C ILE A 129 7.48 4.12 -6.04
N ALA A 130 7.69 5.44 -6.07
CA ALA A 130 8.69 6.05 -6.94
C ALA A 130 10.11 5.55 -6.61
N GLU A 131 10.46 5.41 -5.33
CA GLU A 131 11.75 4.84 -4.92
C GLU A 131 11.92 3.39 -5.36
N ILE A 132 10.92 2.52 -5.17
CA ILE A 132 10.98 1.16 -5.72
C ILE A 132 11.15 1.18 -7.24
N LYS A 133 10.42 2.07 -7.93
CA LYS A 133 10.52 2.18 -9.38
C LYS A 133 11.91 2.61 -9.85
N ARG A 134 12.56 3.48 -9.08
CA ARG A 134 13.94 3.94 -9.30
C ARG A 134 14.96 2.83 -9.04
N VAL A 135 14.84 2.10 -7.93
CA VAL A 135 15.83 1.09 -7.53
C VAL A 135 15.71 -0.25 -8.26
N PHE A 136 14.52 -0.55 -8.78
CA PHE A 136 14.25 -1.71 -9.63
C PHE A 136 13.53 -1.26 -10.90
N PRO A 137 14.25 -0.69 -11.88
CA PRO A 137 13.65 -0.32 -13.16
C PRO A 137 13.14 -1.59 -13.88
N ILE A 138 12.00 -1.46 -14.53
CA ILE A 138 11.41 -2.53 -15.35
C ILE A 138 11.34 -2.02 -16.79
N SER A 139 11.93 -2.76 -17.72
CA SER A 139 11.80 -2.53 -19.16
C SER A 139 10.80 -3.51 -19.75
N SER A 140 9.75 -2.99 -20.40
CA SER A 140 8.73 -3.80 -21.07
C SER A 140 9.21 -4.43 -22.38
N THR A 141 10.34 -3.96 -22.92
CA THR A 141 10.89 -4.42 -24.21
C THR A 141 12.09 -5.36 -24.06
N ALA A 142 12.60 -5.53 -22.84
CA ALA A 142 13.72 -6.41 -22.56
C ALA A 142 13.26 -7.85 -22.37
N LYS A 143 14.10 -8.81 -22.80
CA LYS A 143 13.87 -10.25 -22.58
C LYS A 143 13.82 -10.61 -21.10
N ASP A 144 14.67 -9.98 -20.29
CA ASP A 144 14.56 -9.93 -18.84
C ASP A 144 14.07 -8.53 -18.44
N PRO A 145 12.82 -8.40 -17.96
CA PRO A 145 12.25 -7.10 -17.60
C PRO A 145 13.04 -6.35 -16.52
N MET A 146 13.74 -7.06 -15.62
CA MET A 146 14.54 -6.46 -14.55
C MET A 146 16.04 -6.36 -14.90
N GLN A 147 16.46 -6.80 -16.09
CA GLN A 147 17.82 -6.69 -16.60
C GLN A 147 18.91 -7.11 -15.59
N GLY A 148 18.70 -8.23 -14.89
CA GLY A 148 19.64 -8.77 -13.89
C GLY A 148 19.63 -8.05 -12.54
N HIS A 149 18.86 -6.97 -12.38
CA HIS A 149 18.78 -6.25 -11.10
C HIS A 149 18.19 -7.09 -9.97
N GLY A 150 17.27 -8.00 -10.28
CA GLY A 150 16.70 -8.93 -9.29
C GLY A 150 17.74 -9.94 -8.79
N GLU A 151 18.47 -10.55 -9.71
CA GLU A 151 19.53 -11.52 -9.43
C GLU A 151 20.69 -10.89 -8.66
N THR A 152 21.11 -9.69 -9.07
CA THR A 152 22.17 -8.94 -8.37
C THR A 152 21.77 -8.65 -6.92
N PHE A 153 20.51 -8.25 -6.70
CA PHE A 153 20.03 -7.99 -5.34
C PHE A 153 19.92 -9.26 -4.50
N LEU A 154 19.49 -10.36 -5.10
CA LEU A 154 19.46 -11.67 -4.46
C LEU A 154 20.86 -12.13 -4.02
N ALA A 155 21.87 -11.95 -4.89
CA ALA A 155 23.26 -12.23 -4.53
C ALA A 155 23.70 -11.36 -3.33
N ASN A 156 23.43 -10.05 -3.37
CA ASN A 156 23.75 -9.16 -2.26
C ASN A 156 23.05 -9.56 -0.94
N LEU A 157 21.79 -10.02 -0.98
CA LEU A 157 21.10 -10.51 0.22
C LEU A 157 21.75 -11.74 0.84
N ARG A 158 22.32 -12.62 0.00
CA ARG A 158 23.03 -13.82 0.46
C ARG A 158 24.39 -13.47 1.04
N ASP A 159 25.09 -12.54 0.41
CA ASP A 159 26.44 -12.14 0.80
C ASP A 159 26.46 -11.21 2.02
N GLN A 160 25.53 -10.25 2.08
CA GLN A 160 25.49 -9.19 3.10
C GLN A 160 24.47 -9.46 4.21
N GLY A 161 23.62 -10.49 4.04
CA GLY A 161 22.57 -10.87 4.98
C GLY A 161 21.20 -10.29 4.61
N ASN A 162 20.16 -11.11 4.79
CA ASN A 162 18.78 -10.72 4.52
C ASN A 162 18.14 -10.08 5.77
N PRO A 163 17.82 -8.77 5.76
CA PRO A 163 17.33 -8.07 6.95
C PRO A 163 15.86 -8.37 7.30
N TRP A 164 15.15 -9.13 6.47
CA TRP A 164 13.73 -9.46 6.67
C TRP A 164 13.50 -10.87 7.22
N ARG A 165 14.58 -11.65 7.41
CA ARG A 165 14.56 -12.96 8.07
C ARG A 165 14.44 -12.86 9.58
#